data_AF-A0A5M3MUQ0-F1
#
_entry.id   AF-A0A5M3MUQ0-F1
#
_cell.length_a   1.000
_cell.length_b   1.000
_cell.length_c   1.000
_cell.angle_alpha   90.00
_cell.angle_beta   90.00
_cell.angle_gamma   90.00
#
_symmetry.space_group_name_H-M   'P 1'
#
loop_
_entity.id
_entity.type
_entity.pdbx_description
1 polymer ?
#
loop_
_entity_poly.entity_id
_entity_poly.type
_entity_poly.pdbx_seq_one_letter_code
_entity_poly.pdbx_strand_id
1 'polypeptide(L)'
;MTVAKHELKLRTVIQFIRIHHSSSEWRTVLYLTTDMPVPPTLSNSHKYTNGDAATLPYSYGLSALPPLLRDGSESPMAKYYVIPSTSSTPYPTLPIDFPNMAMYLQSAVQDSRNAANDSSSGMRRLAHFIDTCYPNDSEPSRTDEQDTVRRGVGGIFKRVMGRNKAPKSRGNDEIYDLVTPFVPDEWG
;
A
#
# COMPACT_ATOMS: atom_id res chain seq x y z
N MET A 1 11.16 27.10 -18.74
CA MET A 1 10.67 25.76 -18.38
C MET A 1 11.22 24.77 -19.39
N THR A 2 12.09 23.85 -18.99
CA THR A 2 12.59 22.79 -19.86
C THR A 2 11.52 21.70 -19.99
N VAL A 3 10.84 21.68 -21.14
CA VAL A 3 9.86 20.64 -21.47
C VAL A 3 10.62 19.36 -21.80
N ALA A 4 10.33 18.27 -21.09
CA ALA A 4 10.89 16.97 -21.42
C ALA A 4 10.46 16.58 -22.84
N LYS A 5 11.42 16.17 -23.68
CA LYS A 5 11.16 15.74 -25.07
C LYS A 5 10.46 14.37 -25.17
N HIS A 6 10.21 13.71 -24.04
CA HIS A 6 9.62 12.39 -23.93
C HIS A 6 8.60 12.36 -22.80
N GLU A 7 7.67 11.41 -22.88
CA GLU A 7 6.67 11.17 -21.86
C GLU A 7 7.35 10.80 -20.53
N LEU A 8 7.08 11.57 -19.48
CA LEU A 8 7.62 11.32 -18.16
C LEU A 8 6.71 10.34 -17.43
N LYS A 9 7.25 9.17 -17.09
CA LYS A 9 6.57 8.17 -16.28
C LYS A 9 6.98 8.31 -14.82
N LEU A 10 6.11 7.89 -13.92
CA LEU A 10 6.31 8.02 -12.48
C LEU A 10 6.41 6.64 -11.83
N ARG A 11 7.47 6.42 -11.07
CA ARG A 11 7.64 5.25 -10.21
C ARG A 11 7.15 5.55 -8.80
N THR A 12 6.52 4.55 -8.21
CA THR A 12 5.90 4.68 -6.89
C THR A 12 6.50 3.65 -5.94
N VAL A 13 6.98 4.13 -4.80
CA VAL A 13 7.40 3.30 -3.67
C VAL A 13 6.46 3.59 -2.50
N ILE A 14 5.78 2.56 -2.03
CA ILE A 14 4.91 2.62 -0.86
C ILE A 14 5.72 2.18 0.34
N GLN A 15 5.81 3.00 1.37
CA GLN A 15 6.48 2.66 2.62
C GLN A 15 5.48 2.67 3.78
N PHE A 16 5.50 1.61 4.58
CA PHE A 16 4.79 1.50 5.84
C PHE A 16 5.79 1.66 6.99
N ILE A 17 5.54 2.61 7.89
CA ILE A 17 6.45 2.95 8.98
C ILE A 17 5.71 2.86 10.30
N ARG A 18 6.29 2.12 11.25
CA ARG A 18 5.81 2.00 12.61
C ARG A 18 6.43 3.10 13.47
N ILE A 19 5.61 3.90 14.13
CA ILE A 19 6.07 5.05 14.92
C ILE A 19 6.97 4.60 16.08
N HIS A 20 6.64 3.46 16.68
CA HIS A 20 7.37 2.87 17.80
C HIS A 20 7.23 1.35 17.80
N HIS A 21 8.24 0.62 18.29
CA HIS A 21 8.26 -0.85 18.28
C HIS A 21 7.11 -1.50 19.07
N SER A 22 6.50 -0.77 20.02
CA SER A 22 5.33 -1.22 20.78
C SER A 22 4.00 -0.66 20.25
N SER A 23 4.02 0.35 19.37
CA SER A 23 2.78 0.97 18.84
C SER A 23 2.09 0.04 17.85
N SER A 24 0.77 -0.05 17.83
CA SER A 24 0.05 -0.74 16.75
C SER A 24 -0.15 0.12 15.50
N GLU A 25 0.20 1.41 15.57
CA GLU A 25 -0.04 2.38 14.50
C GLU A 25 1.06 2.34 13.44
N TRP A 26 0.63 2.26 12.18
CA TRP A 26 1.46 2.36 11.00
C TRP A 26 1.10 3.62 10.21
N ARG A 27 2.10 4.23 9.58
CA ARG A 27 1.95 5.35 8.65
C ARG A 27 2.35 4.92 7.25
N THR A 28 1.58 5.33 6.25
CA THR A 28 1.92 5.11 4.84
C THR A 28 2.55 6.36 4.25
N VAL A 29 3.72 6.21 3.64
CA VAL A 29 4.43 7.25 2.89
C VAL A 29 4.51 6.81 1.44
N LEU A 30 4.17 7.71 0.52
CA LEU A 30 4.32 7.49 -0.91
C LEU A 30 5.53 8.29 -1.39
N TYR A 31 6.50 7.60 -1.97
CA TYR A 31 7.60 8.23 -2.68
C TYR A 31 7.37 8.13 -4.18
N LEU A 32 7.40 9.28 -4.84
CA LEU A 32 7.14 9.44 -6.25
C LEU A 32 8.42 9.95 -6.93
N THR A 33 8.95 9.20 -7.88
CA THR A 33 10.15 9.59 -8.65
C THR A 33 9.90 9.43 -10.13
N THR A 34 10.52 10.27 -10.95
CA THR A 34 10.49 10.09 -12.40
C THR A 34 11.21 8.79 -12.77
N ASP A 35 10.63 8.02 -13.68
CA ASP A 35 11.28 6.85 -14.27
C ASP A 35 12.53 7.31 -15.03
N MET A 36 13.66 6.72 -14.68
CA MET A 36 14.96 7.05 -15.27
C MET A 36 15.47 5.81 -16.01
N PRO A 37 15.90 5.94 -17.27
CA PRO A 37 16.42 4.82 -18.02
C PRO A 37 17.67 4.26 -17.33
N VAL A 38 17.73 2.95 -17.20
CA VAL A 38 18.90 2.26 -16.65
C VAL A 38 19.98 2.21 -17.74
N PRO A 39 21.20 2.73 -17.50
CA PRO A 39 22.26 2.66 -18.49
C PRO A 39 22.60 1.20 -18.83
N PRO A 40 22.79 0.85 -20.12
CA PRO A 40 23.15 -0.51 -20.52
C PRO A 40 24.54 -0.92 -20.01
N THR A 41 25.39 0.06 -19.68
CA THR A 41 26.74 -0.15 -19.13
C THR A 41 26.74 -0.45 -17.64
N LEU A 42 25.61 -0.30 -16.95
CA LEU A 42 25.51 -0.56 -15.52
C LEU A 42 25.55 -2.07 -15.25
N SER A 43 26.51 -2.50 -14.42
CA SER A 43 26.55 -3.89 -13.95
C SER A 43 25.27 -4.24 -13.20
N ASN A 44 24.76 -5.45 -13.43
CA ASN A 44 23.50 -5.93 -12.86
C ASN A 44 22.28 -5.04 -13.15
N SER A 45 22.22 -4.39 -14.33
CA SER A 45 21.07 -3.59 -14.79
C SER A 45 19.73 -4.34 -14.74
N HIS A 46 19.78 -5.67 -14.86
CA HIS A 46 18.61 -6.55 -14.72
C HIS A 46 17.86 -6.37 -13.39
N LYS A 47 18.55 -6.03 -12.28
CA LYS A 47 17.91 -5.84 -10.97
C LYS A 47 16.88 -4.69 -10.95
N TYR A 48 17.02 -3.73 -11.86
CA TYR A 48 16.12 -2.56 -11.95
C TYR A 48 15.03 -2.72 -13.02
N THR A 49 15.08 -3.80 -13.80
CA THR A 49 14.21 -4.05 -14.96
C THR A 49 13.39 -5.34 -14.83
N ASN A 50 13.73 -6.21 -13.89
CA ASN A 50 13.04 -7.48 -13.62
C ASN A 50 11.69 -7.36 -12.91
N GLY A 51 11.24 -6.14 -12.57
CA GLY A 51 9.98 -5.94 -11.84
C GLY A 51 10.02 -6.40 -10.38
N ASP A 52 11.20 -6.54 -9.78
CA ASP A 52 11.31 -6.88 -8.36
C ASP A 52 10.78 -5.75 -7.47
N ALA A 53 9.68 -6.03 -6.76
CA ALA A 53 9.04 -5.10 -5.85
C ALA A 53 9.86 -4.84 -4.56
N ALA A 54 10.91 -5.62 -4.29
CA ALA A 54 11.86 -5.41 -3.20
C ALA A 54 12.98 -4.43 -3.55
N THR A 55 13.20 -4.17 -4.85
CA THR A 55 14.36 -3.41 -5.32
C THR A 55 13.95 -1.98 -5.64
N LEU A 56 14.59 -1.03 -4.95
CA LEU A 56 14.36 0.40 -5.20
C LEU A 56 14.68 0.77 -6.66
N PRO A 57 13.88 1.68 -7.27
CA PRO A 57 14.13 2.19 -8.60
C PRO A 57 15.54 2.74 -8.81
N TYR A 58 16.04 2.66 -10.05
CA TYR A 58 17.35 3.19 -10.41
C TYR A 58 17.50 4.70 -10.12
N SER A 59 16.41 5.47 -10.11
CA SER A 59 16.42 6.88 -9.72
C SER A 59 17.04 7.13 -8.34
N TYR A 60 16.91 6.18 -7.40
CA TYR A 60 17.52 6.27 -6.07
C TYR A 60 19.03 6.00 -6.05
N GLY A 61 19.62 5.57 -7.17
CA GLY A 61 21.07 5.56 -7.38
C GLY A 61 21.62 6.90 -7.90
N LEU A 62 20.75 7.81 -8.33
CA LEU A 62 21.12 9.13 -8.89
C LEU A 62 21.02 10.27 -7.87
N SER A 63 20.29 10.06 -6.78
CA SER A 63 20.09 11.03 -5.69
C SER A 63 20.27 10.38 -4.33
N ALA A 64 20.48 11.19 -3.30
CA ALA A 64 20.56 10.68 -1.93
C ALA A 64 19.28 9.92 -1.55
N LEU A 65 19.45 8.70 -1.04
CA LEU A 65 18.34 7.86 -0.60
C LEU A 65 17.69 8.47 0.66
N PRO A 66 16.35 8.69 0.67
CA PRO A 66 15.64 9.13 1.86
C PRO A 66 16.01 8.26 3.07
N PRO A 67 16.29 8.83 4.25
CA PRO A 67 16.77 8.08 5.41
C PRO A 67 15.89 6.87 5.77
N LEU A 68 14.57 7.03 5.63
CA LEU A 68 13.59 6.00 5.94
C LEU A 68 13.66 4.80 4.96
N LEU A 69 14.12 4.99 3.73
CA LEU A 69 14.25 3.93 2.73
C LEU A 69 15.60 3.19 2.79
N ARG A 70 16.49 3.57 3.72
CA ARG A 70 17.81 2.91 3.89
C ARG A 70 17.69 1.52 4.52
N ASP A 71 16.65 1.33 5.32
CA ASP A 71 16.34 0.03 5.88
C ASP A 71 15.86 -0.91 4.78
N GLY A 72 16.11 -2.22 4.93
CA GLY A 72 15.66 -3.22 3.97
C GLY A 72 14.12 -3.24 3.80
N SER A 73 13.64 -3.84 2.71
CA SER A 73 12.20 -3.83 2.37
C SER A 73 11.27 -4.51 3.38
N GLU A 74 11.82 -5.27 4.34
CA GLU A 74 11.10 -6.05 5.36
C GLU A 74 11.55 -5.72 6.80
N SER A 75 12.05 -4.51 7.06
CA SER A 75 12.44 -4.14 8.42
C SER A 75 11.22 -4.15 9.37
N PRO A 76 11.37 -4.58 10.65
CA PRO A 76 10.27 -4.61 11.61
C PRO A 76 9.62 -3.25 11.87
N MET A 77 10.39 -2.16 11.71
CA MET A 77 9.89 -0.79 11.89
C MET A 77 9.49 -0.11 10.57
N ALA A 78 10.00 -0.59 9.43
CA ALA A 78 9.77 0.02 8.14
C ALA A 78 9.73 -1.04 7.04
N LYS A 79 8.67 -1.06 6.26
CA LYS A 79 8.52 -1.97 5.12
C LYS A 79 8.27 -1.15 3.88
N TYR A 80 8.85 -1.51 2.75
CA TYR A 80 8.52 -0.83 1.50
C TYR A 80 8.24 -1.80 0.37
N TYR A 81 7.39 -1.34 -0.53
CA TYR A 81 6.97 -2.05 -1.72
C TYR A 81 7.10 -1.12 -2.91
N VAL A 82 7.85 -1.54 -3.91
CA VAL A 82 7.97 -0.83 -5.19
C VAL A 82 6.91 -1.37 -6.12
N ILE A 83 6.03 -0.50 -6.63
CA ILE A 83 5.00 -0.94 -7.58
C ILE A 83 5.70 -1.25 -8.92
N PRO A 84 5.70 -2.51 -9.39
CA PRO A 84 6.26 -2.84 -10.70
C PRO A 84 5.30 -2.36 -11.81
N SER A 85 5.85 -2.07 -13.00
CA SER A 85 4.99 -1.88 -14.16
C SER A 85 4.49 -3.24 -14.64
N THR A 86 3.18 -3.40 -14.73
CA THR A 86 2.55 -4.59 -15.31
C THR A 86 1.73 -4.17 -16.55
N SER A 87 1.12 -5.13 -17.24
CA SER A 87 0.21 -4.84 -18.34
C SER A 87 -1.10 -4.20 -17.86
N SER A 88 -1.57 -4.55 -16.66
CA SER A 88 -2.79 -4.00 -16.03
C SER A 88 -2.53 -2.70 -15.28
N THR A 89 -1.32 -2.54 -14.72
CA THR A 89 -0.86 -1.38 -13.97
C THR A 89 0.44 -0.83 -14.57
N PRO A 90 0.38 -0.10 -15.70
CA PRO A 90 1.54 0.62 -16.22
C PRO A 90 1.89 1.81 -15.31
N TYR A 91 3.12 2.31 -15.41
CA TYR A 91 3.51 3.52 -14.68
C TYR A 91 2.66 4.73 -15.12
N PRO A 92 2.18 5.55 -14.15
CA PRO A 92 1.44 6.76 -14.46
C PRO A 92 2.30 7.75 -15.24
N THR A 93 1.66 8.50 -16.12
CA THR A 93 2.30 9.48 -17.00
C THR A 93 2.02 10.88 -16.46
N LEU A 94 3.01 11.79 -16.56
CA LEU A 94 2.89 13.17 -16.09
C LEU A 94 2.43 14.10 -17.22
N PRO A 95 1.58 15.11 -16.95
CA PRO A 95 1.02 15.45 -15.63
C PRO A 95 -0.07 14.46 -15.18
N ILE A 96 -0.12 14.21 -13.88
CA ILE A 96 -1.14 13.37 -13.24
C ILE A 96 -1.92 14.19 -12.21
N ASP A 97 -3.23 14.00 -12.14
CA ASP A 97 -4.08 14.55 -11.10
C ASP A 97 -4.26 13.56 -9.94
N PHE A 98 -4.87 14.03 -8.85
CA PHE A 98 -5.08 13.21 -7.67
C PHE A 98 -6.06 12.02 -7.91
N PRO A 99 -7.19 12.17 -8.64
CA PRO A 99 -8.07 11.05 -8.95
C PRO A 99 -7.39 9.93 -9.75
N ASN A 100 -6.60 10.26 -10.78
CA ASN A 100 -5.89 9.25 -11.56
C ASN A 100 -4.81 8.56 -10.72
N MET A 101 -4.14 9.29 -9.83
CA MET A 101 -3.22 8.68 -8.86
C MET A 101 -3.95 7.70 -7.93
N ALA A 102 -5.13 8.06 -7.42
CA ALA A 102 -5.92 7.19 -6.56
C ALA A 102 -6.36 5.92 -7.29
N MET A 103 -6.84 6.04 -8.52
CA MET A 103 -7.20 4.90 -9.38
C MET A 103 -5.99 4.00 -9.65
N TYR A 104 -4.83 4.58 -9.92
CA TYR A 104 -3.58 3.84 -10.09
C TYR A 104 -3.22 3.05 -8.83
N LEU A 105 -3.23 3.68 -7.65
CA LEU A 105 -2.96 3.01 -6.39
C LEU A 105 -3.97 1.91 -6.07
N GLN A 106 -5.26 2.14 -6.34
CA GLN A 106 -6.32 1.15 -6.18
C GLN A 106 -6.07 -0.07 -7.08
N SER A 107 -5.74 0.15 -8.35
CA SER A 107 -5.42 -0.94 -9.28
C SER A 107 -4.18 -1.74 -8.84
N ALA A 108 -3.15 -1.08 -8.30
CA ALA A 108 -1.98 -1.76 -7.77
C ALA A 108 -2.31 -2.65 -6.55
N VAL A 109 -3.19 -2.19 -5.67
CA VAL A 109 -3.69 -2.99 -4.53
C VAL A 109 -4.52 -4.17 -5.03
N GLN A 110 -5.38 -3.95 -6.03
CA GLN A 110 -6.20 -5.01 -6.61
C GLN A 110 -5.33 -6.10 -7.28
N ASP A 111 -4.34 -5.69 -8.06
CA ASP A 111 -3.40 -6.61 -8.71
C ASP A 111 -2.61 -7.41 -7.67
N SER A 112 -2.20 -6.77 -6.57
CA SER A 112 -1.55 -7.46 -5.45
C SER A 112 -2.44 -8.52 -4.80
N ARG A 113 -3.73 -8.20 -4.57
CA ARG A 113 -4.71 -9.15 -3.99
C ARG A 113 -5.01 -10.31 -4.94
N ASN A 114 -5.11 -10.03 -6.23
CA ASN A 114 -5.33 -11.06 -7.26
C ASN A 114 -4.12 -12.02 -7.37
N ALA A 115 -2.91 -11.49 -7.17
CA ALA A 115 -1.67 -12.27 -7.18
C ALA A 115 -1.47 -13.16 -5.94
N ALA A 116 -2.41 -13.21 -5.00
CA ALA A 116 -2.29 -14.02 -3.77
C ALA A 116 -2.08 -15.53 -4.04
N ASN A 117 -2.60 -16.04 -5.16
CA ASN A 117 -2.43 -17.43 -5.58
C ASN A 117 -1.14 -17.67 -6.38
N ASP A 118 -0.47 -16.63 -6.85
CA ASP A 118 0.80 -16.73 -7.57
C ASP A 118 1.96 -16.56 -6.60
N SER A 119 2.39 -17.69 -6.04
CA SER A 119 3.44 -17.78 -5.02
C SER A 119 4.82 -17.32 -5.52
N SER A 120 5.01 -17.17 -6.83
CA SER A 120 6.26 -16.76 -7.45
C SER A 120 6.40 -15.25 -7.63
N SER A 121 5.28 -14.51 -7.54
CA SER A 121 5.27 -13.07 -7.77
C SER A 121 5.55 -12.30 -6.47
N GLY A 122 6.49 -11.35 -6.53
CA GLY A 122 6.68 -10.35 -5.48
C GLY A 122 5.43 -9.46 -5.27
N MET A 123 4.44 -9.57 -6.16
CA MET A 123 3.21 -8.78 -6.18
C MET A 123 2.32 -9.00 -4.97
N ARG A 124 2.26 -10.21 -4.39
CA ARG A 124 1.43 -10.49 -3.20
C ARG A 124 1.88 -9.74 -1.93
N ARG A 125 3.11 -9.21 -1.92
CA ARG A 125 3.70 -8.58 -0.72
C ARG A 125 2.96 -7.33 -0.30
N LEU A 126 2.45 -6.54 -1.26
CA LEU A 126 1.72 -5.32 -0.93
C LEU A 126 0.44 -5.63 -0.15
N ALA A 127 -0.38 -6.57 -0.60
CA ALA A 127 -1.58 -7.02 0.12
C ALA A 127 -1.22 -7.52 1.52
N HIS A 128 -0.19 -8.36 1.65
CA HIS A 128 0.30 -8.83 2.95
C HIS A 128 0.75 -7.69 3.88
N PHE A 129 1.43 -6.67 3.33
CA PHE A 129 1.81 -5.49 4.11
C PHE A 129 0.61 -4.70 4.58
N ILE A 130 -0.37 -4.47 3.71
CA ILE A 130 -1.62 -3.77 4.06
C ILE A 130 -2.33 -4.53 5.18
N ASP A 131 -2.50 -5.85 5.04
CA ASP A 131 -3.19 -6.67 6.05
C ASP A 131 -2.43 -6.68 7.38
N THR A 132 -1.09 -6.65 7.35
CA THR A 132 -0.26 -6.60 8.56
C THR A 132 -0.27 -5.22 9.23
N CYS A 133 -0.30 -4.14 8.44
CA CYS A 133 -0.20 -2.77 8.94
C CYS A 133 -1.56 -2.20 9.35
N TYR A 134 -2.64 -2.66 8.70
CA TYR A 134 -4.02 -2.18 8.88
C TYR A 134 -5.00 -3.36 9.02
N PRO A 135 -4.87 -4.17 10.09
CA PRO A 135 -5.70 -5.38 10.28
C PRO A 135 -7.18 -5.09 10.55
N ASN A 136 -7.52 -3.86 10.96
CA ASN A 136 -8.91 -3.47 11.22
C ASN A 136 -9.64 -3.02 9.93
N ASP A 137 -8.91 -2.65 8.88
CA ASP A 137 -9.47 -2.19 7.61
C ASP A 137 -9.89 -3.36 6.69
N SER A 138 -9.49 -4.57 7.06
CA SER A 138 -9.84 -5.82 6.36
C SER A 138 -11.06 -6.53 6.96
N GLU A 139 -11.64 -6.03 8.05
CA GLU A 139 -12.98 -6.43 8.47
C GLU A 139 -13.98 -5.84 7.46
N PRO A 140 -14.67 -6.66 6.64
CA PRO A 140 -15.75 -6.13 5.83
C PRO A 140 -16.75 -5.53 6.80
N SER A 141 -17.06 -4.25 6.60
CA SER A 141 -18.27 -3.63 7.12
C SER A 141 -19.41 -4.60 6.85
N ARG A 142 -19.84 -5.32 7.89
CA ARG A 142 -21.01 -6.19 7.88
C ARG A 142 -22.23 -5.28 7.83
N THR A 143 -22.47 -4.73 6.65
CA THR A 143 -23.80 -4.29 6.29
C THR A 143 -24.57 -5.58 6.04
N ASP A 144 -25.59 -5.79 6.87
CA ASP A 144 -26.53 -6.88 6.75
C ASP A 144 -27.15 -6.93 5.33
N GLU A 145 -27.60 -8.14 4.98
CA GLU A 145 -28.46 -8.48 3.84
C GLU A 145 -27.79 -8.67 2.46
N GLN A 146 -27.19 -9.85 2.24
CA GLN A 146 -27.88 -10.85 1.41
C GLN A 146 -27.22 -12.23 1.47
N ASP A 147 -28.12 -13.18 1.58
CA ASP A 147 -27.92 -14.59 1.79
C ASP A 147 -27.25 -15.32 0.62
N THR A 148 -26.50 -16.35 0.99
CA THR A 148 -26.29 -17.61 0.28
C THR A 148 -25.27 -17.71 -0.87
N VAL A 149 -24.36 -18.67 -0.62
CA VAL A 149 -23.54 -19.45 -1.56
C VAL A 149 -22.21 -18.82 -2.02
N ARG A 150 -21.16 -19.02 -1.22
CA ARG A 150 -19.94 -19.77 -1.64
C ARG A 150 -19.02 -20.04 -0.44
N ARG A 151 -19.22 -21.24 0.10
CA ARG A 151 -18.35 -21.98 1.02
C ARG A 151 -16.96 -22.16 0.36
N GLY A 152 -15.86 -21.83 1.04
CA GLY A 152 -14.52 -22.03 0.46
C GLY A 152 -13.31 -21.68 1.32
N VAL A 153 -13.15 -22.40 2.45
CA VAL A 153 -11.86 -22.74 3.10
C VAL A 153 -10.93 -21.59 3.54
N GLY A 154 -11.09 -21.14 4.79
CA GLY A 154 -10.09 -20.32 5.49
C GLY A 154 -10.14 -20.45 7.02
N GLY A 155 -10.76 -21.52 7.53
CA GLY A 155 -11.07 -21.68 8.95
C GLY A 155 -10.32 -22.83 9.59
N ILE A 156 -9.02 -22.65 9.88
CA ILE A 156 -8.31 -23.48 10.86
C ILE A 156 -7.32 -22.58 11.59
N PHE A 157 -7.18 -22.75 12.91
CA PHE A 157 -6.41 -21.95 13.88
C PHE A 157 -7.15 -20.84 14.65
N LYS A 158 -8.30 -21.15 15.27
CA LYS A 158 -8.66 -20.51 16.55
C LYS A 158 -9.71 -21.29 17.34
N ARG A 159 -9.26 -22.31 18.08
CA ARG A 159 -9.89 -22.86 19.29
C ARG A 159 -8.84 -23.76 19.95
N VAL A 160 -8.37 -23.45 21.15
CA VAL A 160 -8.73 -24.03 22.47
C VAL A 160 -7.93 -23.19 23.49
N MET A 161 -8.35 -22.76 24.68
CA MET A 161 -9.59 -22.68 25.46
C MET A 161 -9.18 -21.99 26.78
N GLY A 162 -9.96 -21.03 27.29
CA GLY A 162 -9.59 -20.31 28.52
C GLY A 162 -10.69 -19.40 29.06
N ARG A 163 -11.86 -20.00 29.33
CA ARG A 163 -13.08 -19.47 29.96
C ARG A 163 -12.82 -18.57 31.20
N ASN A 164 -13.42 -17.36 31.27
CA ASN A 164 -14.59 -17.09 32.13
C ASN A 164 -14.93 -15.58 32.33
N LYS A 165 -16.26 -15.32 32.32
CA LYS A 165 -17.05 -14.23 32.94
C LYS A 165 -17.14 -12.85 32.24
N ALA A 166 -18.27 -12.67 31.54
CA ALA A 166 -19.10 -11.45 31.60
C ALA A 166 -20.28 -11.73 32.58
N PRO A 167 -21.11 -10.77 33.04
CA PRO A 167 -21.33 -9.42 32.48
C PRO A 167 -21.46 -8.28 33.52
N LYS A 168 -21.38 -7.02 33.04
CA LYS A 168 -22.31 -5.97 33.45
C LYS A 168 -22.31 -4.78 32.48
N SER A 169 -23.53 -4.45 32.07
CA SER A 169 -23.98 -3.31 31.30
C SER A 169 -23.83 -1.99 32.08
N ARG A 170 -23.43 -0.92 31.37
CA ARG A 170 -23.54 0.54 31.64
C ARG A 170 -22.49 1.23 30.76
N GLY A 171 -22.74 2.25 29.95
CA GLY A 171 -23.93 3.00 29.54
C GLY A 171 -23.54 3.72 28.25
N ASN A 172 -24.54 4.08 27.46
CA ASN A 172 -24.42 4.66 26.13
C ASN A 172 -24.51 6.19 26.27
N ASP A 173 -23.38 6.86 26.49
CA ASP A 173 -23.20 8.32 26.45
C ASP A 173 -21.69 8.50 26.15
N GLU A 174 -21.24 8.63 24.92
CA GLU A 174 -20.99 9.92 24.26
C GLU A 174 -20.84 9.64 22.74
N ILE A 175 -21.95 9.77 22.02
CA ILE A 175 -21.98 9.92 20.55
C ILE A 175 -22.31 11.40 20.31
N TYR A 176 -21.80 11.95 19.20
CA TYR A 176 -21.81 13.36 18.77
C TYR A 176 -20.68 14.16 19.46
N ASP A 177 -19.72 14.78 18.78
CA ASP A 177 -19.89 15.66 17.64
C ASP A 177 -18.50 16.08 17.10
N LEU A 178 -18.00 15.44 16.03
CA LEU A 178 -16.87 15.94 15.23
C LEU A 178 -17.07 15.57 13.75
N VAL A 179 -18.24 15.89 13.22
CA VAL A 179 -18.38 16.14 11.79
C VAL A 179 -18.18 17.64 11.63
N THR A 180 -17.05 18.07 11.09
CA THR A 180 -16.94 19.41 10.53
C THR A 180 -17.66 19.39 9.18
N PRO A 181 -18.86 19.99 9.04
CA PRO A 181 -19.43 20.19 7.72
C PRO A 181 -18.53 21.17 6.96
N PHE A 182 -17.97 20.73 5.84
CA PHE A 182 -17.32 21.62 4.88
C PHE A 182 -18.39 22.58 4.34
N VAL A 183 -18.32 23.85 4.74
CA VAL A 183 -19.02 24.94 4.06
C VAL A 183 -18.16 25.32 2.86
N PRO A 184 -18.66 25.23 1.61
CA PRO A 184 -17.98 25.83 0.48
C PRO A 184 -18.05 27.35 0.68
N ASP A 185 -16.92 27.99 0.96
CA ASP A 185 -16.86 29.45 0.97
C ASP A 185 -17.06 29.96 -0.46
N GLU A 186 -18.08 30.79 -0.62
CA GLU A 186 -18.39 31.58 -1.82
C GLU A 186 -17.31 32.65 -2.06
N TRP A 187 -16.13 32.24 -2.51
CA TRP A 187 -15.17 33.13 -3.16
C TRP A 187 -14.61 32.39 -4.37
N GLY A 188 -15.15 32.72 -5.54
CA GLY A 188 -14.85 32.12 -6.84
C GLY A 188 -13.46 32.39 -7.39
#